data_AF-A0A6J8BJA2-F1
#
_entry.id   AF-A0A6J8BJA2-F1
#
_cell.length_a   1.000
_cell.length_b   1.000
_cell.length_c   1.000
_cell.angle_alpha   90.00
_cell.angle_beta   90.00
_cell.angle_gamma   90.00
#
_symmetry.space_group_name_H-M   'P 1'
#
loop_
_entity.id
_entity.type
_entity.pdbx_description
1 polymer ?
#
loop_
_entity_poly.entity_id
_entity_poly.type
_entity_poly.pdbx_seq_one_letter_code
_entity_poly.pdbx_strand_id
1 'polypeptide(L)'
;MKIEKVLSETCFHGVGIRLGGLIQLIQRLASQLVCCYNDDVFMVLRVRLGCLIFLTCWLASGFHRVTCWDKAVISIEIRVGSDDEGGLTKALDSVFPNATRLLCTKHIKDNVSDHLKNKIGSNDKERNEVLDSIFGSTGLITAQDQDELNEKATHISACYPNFNTYFQSRLKERLYEYVLKPRNQLQHVDLWTNNNCESINHVFKTAINWKPQSLPELVKTLHDLVKLEFADLRRALYSQGNNLLFGYFKRHQLLYQCWLTKTPDQKIALFKN
;
A
#
# COMPACT_ATOMS: atom_id res chain seq x y z
N MET A 1 -14.90 9.71 -7.99
CA MET A 1 -16.27 9.30 -7.60
C MET A 1 -16.23 8.80 -6.15
N LYS A 2 -16.86 9.53 -5.21
CA LYS A 2 -17.11 8.97 -3.88
C LYS A 2 -17.94 7.70 -4.07
N ILE A 3 -17.56 6.60 -3.44
CA ILE A 3 -18.53 5.53 -3.19
C ILE A 3 -19.44 6.07 -2.09
N GLU A 4 -20.39 6.94 -2.47
CA GLU A 4 -21.51 7.28 -1.60
C GLU A 4 -22.43 6.07 -1.60
N LYS A 5 -22.17 5.14 -0.67
CA LYS A 5 -23.20 4.17 -0.33
C LYS A 5 -24.28 4.93 0.43
N VAL A 6 -25.23 5.49 -0.32
CA VAL A 6 -26.46 6.03 0.24
C VAL A 6 -27.20 4.83 0.83
N LEU A 7 -27.12 4.67 2.15
CA LEU A 7 -28.13 3.91 2.87
C LEU A 7 -29.41 4.75 2.76
N SER A 8 -30.20 4.50 1.71
CA SER A 8 -31.55 5.03 1.62
C SER A 8 -32.43 4.20 2.55
N GLU A 9 -33.24 4.91 3.32
CA GLU A 9 -34.24 4.35 4.21
C GLU A 9 -35.21 3.49 3.39
N THR A 10 -35.01 2.19 3.43
CA THR A 10 -36.12 1.24 3.35
C THR A 10 -36.43 0.85 4.78
N CYS A 11 -37.66 1.14 5.20
CA CYS A 11 -38.22 0.96 6.53
C CYS A 11 -37.67 -0.25 7.28
N PHE A 12 -36.64 -0.04 8.11
CA PHE A 12 -36.30 -0.94 9.21
C PHE A 12 -36.73 -0.26 10.50
N HIS A 13 -37.95 -0.58 10.93
CA HIS A 13 -38.30 -0.43 12.33
C HIS A 13 -37.39 -1.36 13.13
N GLY A 14 -36.40 -0.77 13.82
CA GLY A 14 -35.79 -1.37 14.99
C GLY A 14 -34.64 -2.35 14.76
N VAL A 15 -33.58 -1.98 14.05
CA VAL A 15 -32.24 -2.52 14.35
C VAL A 15 -31.20 -1.41 14.19
N GLY A 16 -30.85 -0.75 15.29
CA GLY A 16 -29.69 0.11 15.34
C GLY A 16 -28.44 -0.73 15.11
N ILE A 17 -27.81 -0.61 13.93
CA ILE A 17 -26.47 -1.14 13.71
C ILE A 17 -25.55 -0.34 14.63
N ARG A 18 -25.20 -0.92 15.79
CA ARG A 18 -24.20 -0.34 16.69
C ARG A 18 -22.91 -0.14 15.89
N LEU A 19 -22.23 0.99 16.10
CA LEU A 19 -20.94 1.33 15.48
C LEU A 19 -19.94 0.14 15.48
N GLY A 20 -20.01 -0.72 16.50
CA GLY A 20 -19.24 -1.97 16.59
C GLY A 20 -19.49 -2.99 15.49
N GLY A 21 -20.72 -3.10 14.95
CA GLY A 21 -21.03 -4.01 13.82
C GLY A 21 -20.43 -3.54 12.50
N LEU A 22 -20.40 -2.23 12.27
CA LEU A 22 -19.74 -1.64 11.10
C LEU A 22 -18.21 -1.77 11.21
N ILE A 23 -17.64 -1.58 12.40
CA ILE A 23 -16.22 -1.82 12.69
C ILE A 23 -15.86 -3.30 12.45
N GLN A 24 -16.69 -4.24 12.93
CA GLN A 24 -16.46 -5.68 12.69
C GLN A 24 -16.57 -6.05 11.21
N LEU A 25 -17.48 -5.44 10.45
CA LEU A 25 -17.59 -5.66 9.01
C LEU A 25 -16.37 -5.11 8.27
N ILE A 26 -15.90 -3.91 8.63
CA ILE A 26 -14.68 -3.32 8.08
C ILE A 26 -13.46 -4.17 8.43
N GLN A 27 -13.36 -4.67 9.66
CA GLN A 27 -12.30 -5.59 10.09
C GLN A 27 -12.34 -6.92 9.33
N ARG A 28 -13.54 -7.48 9.08
CA ARG A 28 -13.71 -8.70 8.28
C ARG A 28 -13.32 -8.48 6.81
N LEU A 29 -13.77 -7.38 6.20
CA LEU A 29 -13.40 -7.03 4.83
C LEU A 29 -11.91 -6.74 4.70
N ALA A 30 -11.29 -6.04 5.66
CA ALA A 30 -9.85 -5.82 5.71
C ALA A 30 -9.08 -7.14 5.86
N SER A 31 -9.55 -8.05 6.73
CA SER A 31 -8.93 -9.38 6.91
C SER A 31 -9.06 -10.28 5.68
N GLN A 32 -10.10 -10.11 4.86
CA GLN A 32 -10.28 -10.84 3.61
C GLN A 32 -9.50 -10.22 2.44
N LEU A 33 -9.34 -8.89 2.41
CA LEU A 33 -8.55 -8.18 1.40
C LEU A 33 -7.03 -8.37 1.59
N VAL A 34 -6.57 -8.58 2.82
CA VAL A 34 -5.19 -9.01 3.10
C VAL A 34 -4.88 -10.40 2.50
N CYS A 35 -5.91 -11.19 2.16
CA CYS A 35 -5.76 -12.55 1.64
C CYS A 35 -5.74 -12.66 0.10
N CYS A 36 -5.84 -11.56 -0.65
CA CYS A 36 -5.64 -11.59 -2.10
C CYS A 36 -4.19 -11.21 -2.44
N TYR A 37 -3.26 -12.14 -2.15
CA TYR A 37 -1.88 -12.07 -2.59
C TYR A 37 -1.80 -12.50 -4.06
N ASN A 38 -1.44 -11.57 -4.94
CA ASN A 38 -0.84 -11.86 -6.23
C ASN A 38 0.45 -11.04 -6.28
N ASP A 39 1.53 -11.66 -6.76
CA ASP A 39 2.95 -11.28 -6.62
C ASP A 39 3.33 -9.82 -7.00
N ASP A 40 2.39 -9.04 -7.54
CA ASP A 40 2.58 -7.71 -8.12
C ASP A 40 1.73 -6.59 -7.48
N VAL A 41 0.94 -6.89 -6.43
CA VAL A 41 -0.06 -5.95 -5.88
C VAL A 41 0.04 -5.81 -4.37
N PHE A 42 0.19 -4.55 -3.90
CA PHE A 42 -0.02 -4.21 -2.50
C PHE A 42 -1.23 -3.28 -2.36
N MET A 43 -2.26 -3.71 -1.62
CA MET A 43 -3.46 -2.91 -1.35
C MET A 43 -3.46 -2.36 0.08
N VAL A 44 -3.54 -1.04 0.24
CA VAL A 44 -3.75 -0.39 1.54
C VAL A 44 -5.19 0.13 1.61
N LEU A 45 -5.94 -0.34 2.59
CA LEU A 45 -7.29 0.14 2.90
C LEU A 45 -7.21 1.17 4.03
N ARG A 46 -7.51 2.45 3.75
CA ARG A 46 -7.64 3.48 4.79
C ARG A 46 -9.08 3.94 4.90
N VAL A 47 -9.63 3.82 6.10
CA VAL A 47 -10.99 4.27 6.43
C VAL A 47 -10.90 5.61 7.16
N ARG A 48 -11.39 6.69 6.55
CA ARG A 48 -11.56 7.98 7.24
C ARG A 48 -13.00 8.09 7.74
N LEU A 49 -13.16 8.14 9.06
CA LEU A 49 -14.40 8.61 9.68
C LEU A 49 -14.30 10.12 9.90
N GLY A 50 -15.11 10.91 9.19
CA GLY A 50 -15.33 12.30 9.55
C GLY A 50 -16.33 12.37 10.70
N CYS A 51 -15.88 12.77 11.89
CA CYS A 51 -16.79 13.16 12.98
C CYS A 51 -17.02 14.67 12.90
N LEU A 52 -18.28 15.10 12.70
CA LEU A 52 -18.68 16.45 13.05
C LEU A 52 -18.87 16.52 14.58
N ILE A 53 -18.09 17.37 15.26
CA ILE A 53 -18.34 17.72 16.66
C ILE A 53 -19.37 18.85 16.67
N PHE A 54 -20.55 18.58 17.22
CA PHE A 54 -21.58 19.59 17.45
C PHE A 54 -21.32 20.30 18.79
N LEU A 55 -21.08 21.62 18.76
CA LEU A 55 -21.23 22.48 19.93
C LEU A 55 -22.71 22.91 20.01
N THR A 56 -23.46 22.43 21.01
CA THR A 56 -24.82 22.95 21.26
C THR A 56 -24.74 24.25 22.05
N CYS A 57 -25.06 25.36 21.39
CA CYS A 57 -25.32 26.63 22.07
C CYS A 57 -26.75 26.60 22.65
N TRP A 58 -26.86 26.71 23.97
CA TRP A 58 -28.13 26.75 24.69
C TRP A 58 -28.64 28.21 24.71
N LEU A 59 -29.60 28.54 23.85
CA LEU A 59 -30.39 29.77 24.00
C LEU A 59 -31.78 29.39 24.49
N ALA A 60 -32.07 29.90 25.68
CA ALA A 60 -33.28 29.66 26.45
C ALA A 60 -34.46 30.40 25.84
N SER A 61 -35.21 29.74 24.95
CA SER A 61 -36.68 29.92 24.77
C SER A 61 -37.10 29.29 23.43
N GLY A 62 -37.83 28.17 23.49
CA GLY A 62 -38.52 27.61 22.33
C GLY A 62 -37.98 26.25 21.89
N PHE A 63 -38.79 25.22 22.08
CA PHE A 63 -38.49 23.83 21.71
C PHE A 63 -38.61 23.67 20.18
N HIS A 64 -37.49 23.81 19.46
CA HIS A 64 -37.36 23.29 18.10
C HIS A 64 -36.25 22.25 18.06
N ARG A 65 -36.66 20.98 18.05
CA ARG A 65 -35.75 19.83 17.89
C ARG A 65 -35.42 19.70 16.40
N VAL A 66 -34.43 20.46 15.92
CA VAL A 66 -33.87 20.23 14.59
C VAL A 66 -32.93 19.02 14.70
N THR A 67 -33.43 17.82 14.38
CA THR A 67 -32.59 16.65 14.19
C THR A 67 -32.10 16.61 12.74
N CYS A 68 -31.08 17.38 12.42
CA CYS A 68 -30.32 17.15 11.19
C CYS A 68 -29.38 15.96 11.44
N TRP A 69 -29.81 14.77 11.01
CA TRP A 69 -28.93 13.61 10.88
C TRP A 69 -28.10 13.78 9.61
N ASP A 70 -27.02 14.55 9.69
CA ASP A 70 -26.07 14.57 8.59
C ASP A 70 -25.42 13.18 8.48
N LYS A 71 -25.64 12.54 7.34
CA LYS A 71 -25.14 11.20 7.03
C LYS A 71 -23.62 11.21 7.17
N ALA A 72 -23.09 10.44 8.13
CA ALA A 72 -21.66 10.21 8.22
C ALA A 72 -21.17 9.54 6.92
N VAL A 73 -20.46 10.29 6.09
CA VAL A 73 -19.86 9.77 4.85
C VAL A 73 -18.53 9.13 5.22
N ILE A 74 -18.50 7.79 5.18
CA ILE A 74 -17.23 7.05 5.25
C ILE A 74 -16.62 7.08 3.85
N SER A 75 -15.50 7.77 3.71
CA SER A 75 -14.68 7.66 2.51
C SER A 75 -13.62 6.59 2.73
N ILE A 76 -13.66 5.57 1.87
CA ILE A 76 -12.63 4.55 1.81
C ILE A 76 -11.67 4.96 0.70
N GLU A 77 -10.42 5.19 1.08
CA GLU A 77 -9.34 5.44 0.13
C GLU A 77 -8.61 4.11 -0.08
N ILE A 78 -8.67 3.60 -1.32
CA ILE A 78 -7.97 2.39 -1.74
C ILE A 78 -6.70 2.82 -2.45
N ARG A 79 -5.56 2.26 -2.04
CA ARG A 79 -4.27 2.51 -2.68
C ARG A 79 -3.69 1.22 -3.15
N VAL A 80 -3.13 1.22 -4.35
CA VAL A 80 -2.59 0.02 -4.97
C VAL A 80 -1.21 0.29 -5.54
N GLY A 81 -0.20 -0.38 -4.98
CA GLY A 81 1.15 -0.42 -5.54
C GLY A 81 1.25 -1.48 -6.64
N SER A 82 1.92 -1.15 -7.75
CA SER A 82 2.13 -2.06 -8.88
C SER A 82 3.38 -1.69 -9.67
N ASP A 83 3.89 -2.67 -10.41
CA ASP A 83 5.01 -2.51 -11.36
C ASP A 83 4.54 -2.10 -12.77
N ASP A 84 3.28 -1.66 -12.89
CA ASP A 84 2.60 -1.27 -14.12
C ASP A 84 2.39 -2.40 -15.14
N GLU A 85 2.14 -3.61 -14.65
CA GLU A 85 1.70 -4.70 -15.51
C GLU A 85 0.33 -4.35 -16.13
N GLY A 86 0.21 -4.53 -17.44
CA GLY A 86 -0.92 -4.01 -18.22
C GLY A 86 -2.24 -4.72 -17.94
N GLY A 87 -2.23 -6.04 -17.72
CA GLY A 87 -3.43 -6.81 -17.37
C GLY A 87 -3.97 -6.41 -16.01
N LEU A 88 -3.09 -6.30 -15.03
CA LEU A 88 -3.37 -5.89 -13.67
C LEU A 88 -3.88 -4.46 -13.61
N THR A 89 -3.24 -3.55 -14.34
CA THR A 89 -3.68 -2.16 -14.47
C THR A 89 -5.13 -2.07 -14.96
N LYS A 90 -5.47 -2.79 -16.03
CA LYS A 90 -6.84 -2.82 -16.57
C LYS A 90 -7.83 -3.42 -15.56
N ALA A 91 -7.43 -4.46 -14.85
CA ALA A 91 -8.27 -5.07 -13.82
C ALA A 91 -8.52 -4.11 -12.65
N LEU A 92 -7.49 -3.38 -12.21
CA LEU A 92 -7.59 -2.36 -11.17
C LEU A 92 -8.49 -1.21 -11.59
N ASP A 93 -8.33 -0.70 -12.81
CA ASP A 93 -9.16 0.38 -13.33
C ASP A 93 -10.63 -0.05 -13.46
N SER A 94 -10.89 -1.33 -13.77
CA SER A 94 -12.24 -1.88 -13.85
C SER A 94 -12.90 -2.09 -12.49
N VAL A 95 -12.18 -2.65 -11.51
CA VAL A 95 -12.73 -3.04 -10.21
C VAL A 95 -12.68 -1.88 -9.21
N PHE A 96 -11.64 -1.07 -9.26
CA PHE A 96 -11.37 0.05 -8.36
C PHE A 96 -11.01 1.33 -9.13
N PRO A 97 -11.94 1.89 -9.94
CA PRO A 97 -11.67 3.05 -10.80
C PRO A 97 -11.26 4.33 -10.06
N ASN A 98 -11.42 4.37 -8.73
CA ASN A 98 -11.02 5.50 -7.89
C ASN A 98 -9.82 5.18 -6.98
N ALA A 99 -9.18 4.02 -7.14
CA ALA A 99 -8.00 3.69 -6.36
C ALA A 99 -6.82 4.58 -6.77
N THR A 100 -6.07 5.06 -5.78
CA THR A 100 -4.80 5.74 -6.03
C THR A 100 -3.76 4.68 -6.39
N ARG A 101 -3.28 4.72 -7.63
CA ARG A 101 -2.22 3.83 -8.11
C ARG A 101 -0.86 4.41 -7.76
N LEU A 102 0.01 3.56 -7.25
CA LEU A 102 1.41 3.86 -6.92
C LEU A 102 2.29 2.98 -7.80
N LEU A 103 3.29 3.58 -8.44
CA LEU A 103 4.27 2.82 -9.22
C LEU A 103 5.57 2.62 -8.46
N CYS A 104 6.16 1.43 -8.60
CA CYS A 104 7.45 1.13 -7.97
C CYS A 104 8.54 1.98 -8.61
N THR A 105 9.13 2.86 -7.82
CA THR A 105 10.17 3.78 -8.29
C THR A 105 11.44 3.06 -8.74
N LYS A 106 11.76 1.92 -8.12
CA LYS A 106 12.85 1.02 -8.53
C LYS A 106 12.61 0.47 -9.93
N HIS A 107 11.44 -0.11 -10.20
CA HIS A 107 11.12 -0.65 -11.53
C HIS A 107 11.07 0.43 -12.61
N ILE A 108 10.57 1.64 -12.29
CA ILE A 108 10.67 2.76 -13.23
C ILE A 108 12.14 3.09 -13.53
N LYS A 109 12.99 3.17 -12.50
CA LYS A 109 14.43 3.44 -12.66
C LYS A 109 15.12 2.38 -13.52
N ASP A 110 14.83 1.11 -13.29
CA ASP A 110 15.39 -0.01 -14.06
C ASP A 110 14.93 0.04 -15.53
N ASN A 111 13.63 0.30 -15.76
CA ASN A 111 13.09 0.48 -17.12
C ASN A 111 13.75 1.65 -17.88
N VAL A 112 14.02 2.77 -17.19
CA VAL A 112 14.73 3.91 -17.78
C VAL A 112 16.18 3.54 -18.12
N SER A 113 16.87 2.87 -17.20
CA SER A 113 18.22 2.36 -17.40
C SER A 113 18.31 1.42 -18.61
N ASP A 114 17.37 0.48 -18.73
CA ASP A 114 17.30 -0.46 -19.84
C ASP A 114 16.96 0.22 -21.16
N HIS A 115 16.10 1.25 -21.16
CA HIS A 115 15.82 2.03 -22.36
C HIS A 115 17.06 2.78 -22.84
N LEU A 116 17.75 3.46 -21.93
CA LEU A 116 19.00 4.17 -22.21
C LEU A 116 20.06 3.23 -22.80
N LYS A 117 20.22 2.05 -22.21
CA LYS A 117 21.18 1.03 -22.68
C LYS A 117 20.78 0.41 -24.03
N ASN A 118 19.55 -0.10 -24.14
CA ASN A 118 19.16 -1.00 -25.22
C ASN A 118 18.56 -0.27 -26.44
N LYS A 119 18.00 0.94 -26.26
CA LYS A 119 17.36 1.71 -27.33
C LYS A 119 18.17 2.91 -27.77
N ILE A 120 18.76 3.64 -26.82
CA ILE A 120 19.60 4.81 -27.11
C ILE A 120 21.06 4.40 -27.31
N GLY A 121 21.53 3.38 -26.60
CA GLY A 121 22.94 2.94 -26.65
C GLY A 121 23.87 3.84 -25.84
N SER A 122 23.37 4.47 -24.77
CA SER A 122 24.19 5.36 -23.94
C SER A 122 25.21 4.59 -23.11
N ASN A 123 26.35 5.23 -22.85
CA ASN A 123 27.38 4.66 -21.98
C ASN A 123 26.97 4.72 -20.49
N ASP A 124 27.69 4.01 -19.63
CA ASP A 124 27.38 3.90 -18.20
C ASP A 124 27.41 5.26 -17.48
N LYS A 125 28.30 6.17 -17.88
CA LYS A 125 28.42 7.49 -17.28
C LYS A 125 27.20 8.35 -17.58
N GLU A 126 26.87 8.52 -18.86
CA GLU A 126 25.69 9.28 -19.30
C GLU A 126 24.40 8.68 -18.71
N ARG A 127 24.29 7.35 -18.67
CA ARG A 127 23.15 6.67 -18.05
C ARG A 127 23.03 7.02 -16.56
N ASN A 128 24.12 7.00 -15.80
CA ASN A 128 24.11 7.37 -14.39
C ASN A 128 23.75 8.86 -14.19
N GLU A 129 24.23 9.75 -15.05
CA GLU A 129 23.88 11.19 -15.00
C GLU A 129 22.39 11.43 -15.24
N VAL A 130 21.79 10.75 -16.24
CA VAL A 130 20.34 10.80 -16.49
C VAL A 130 19.56 10.23 -15.30
N LEU A 131 19.98 9.07 -14.78
CA LEU A 131 19.31 8.43 -13.64
C LEU A 131 19.42 9.27 -12.37
N ASP A 132 20.53 9.96 -12.13
CA ASP A 132 20.70 10.88 -10.99
C ASP A 132 19.87 12.15 -11.17
N SER A 133 19.81 12.70 -12.39
CA SER A 133 18.95 13.85 -12.71
C SER A 133 17.46 13.58 -12.44
N ILE A 134 17.02 12.33 -12.58
CA ILE A 134 15.62 11.93 -12.34
C ILE A 134 15.42 11.44 -10.90
N PHE A 135 16.24 10.48 -10.46
CA PHE A 135 16.04 9.71 -9.22
C PHE A 135 17.03 10.04 -8.10
N GLY A 136 17.97 10.96 -8.31
CA GLY A 136 18.93 11.41 -7.32
C GLY A 136 18.29 12.21 -6.20
N SER A 137 19.08 12.56 -5.18
CA SER A 137 18.63 13.28 -3.99
C SER A 137 18.09 14.69 -4.27
N THR A 138 18.43 15.26 -5.43
CA THR A 138 17.93 16.55 -5.92
C THR A 138 17.19 16.42 -7.26
N GLY A 139 16.91 15.18 -7.68
CA GLY A 139 16.38 14.88 -9.00
C GLY A 139 14.92 15.30 -9.19
N LEU A 140 14.38 14.96 -10.36
CA LEU A 140 12.99 15.22 -10.72
C LEU A 140 11.98 14.69 -9.70
N ILE A 141 12.21 13.49 -9.14
CA ILE A 141 11.28 12.86 -8.18
C ILE A 141 11.19 13.57 -6.82
N THR A 142 12.06 14.55 -6.57
CA THR A 142 12.03 15.33 -5.34
C THR A 142 11.15 16.57 -5.45
N ALA A 143 10.64 16.88 -6.65
CA ALA A 143 9.79 18.05 -6.90
C ALA A 143 8.57 18.07 -5.97
N GLN A 144 8.26 19.25 -5.42
CA GLN A 144 7.15 19.44 -4.47
C GLN A 144 5.83 19.76 -5.16
N ASP A 145 5.88 20.31 -6.37
CA ASP A 145 4.71 20.69 -7.15
C ASP A 145 4.95 20.52 -8.65
N GLN A 146 3.93 20.87 -9.44
CA GLN A 146 3.94 20.74 -10.89
C GLN A 146 4.91 21.72 -11.56
N ASP A 147 5.14 22.89 -10.95
CA ASP A 147 5.98 23.94 -11.53
C ASP A 147 7.46 23.57 -11.38
N GLU A 148 7.88 23.14 -10.19
CA GLU A 148 9.22 22.60 -9.96
C GLU A 148 9.50 21.36 -10.84
N LEU A 149 8.49 20.49 -11.00
CA LEU A 149 8.59 19.35 -11.92
C LEU A 149 8.82 19.83 -13.37
N ASN A 150 8.07 20.83 -13.83
CA ASN A 150 8.21 21.34 -15.20
C ASN A 150 9.58 22.00 -15.44
N GLU A 151 10.10 22.73 -14.46
CA GLU A 151 11.44 23.33 -14.51
C GLU A 151 12.52 22.25 -14.64
N LYS A 152 12.54 21.27 -13.73
CA LYS A 152 13.48 20.15 -13.77
C LYS A 152 13.34 19.30 -15.03
N ALA A 153 12.10 19.08 -15.50
CA ALA A 153 11.84 18.37 -16.75
C ALA A 153 12.40 19.12 -17.96
N THR A 154 12.30 20.44 -17.99
CA THR A 154 12.88 21.28 -19.06
C THR A 154 14.40 21.16 -19.07
N HIS A 155 15.04 21.15 -17.90
CA HIS A 155 16.47 20.92 -17.78
C HIS A 155 16.90 19.55 -18.34
N ILE A 156 16.22 18.47 -17.95
CA ILE A 156 16.48 17.11 -18.46
C ILE A 156 16.34 17.05 -19.99
N SER A 157 15.28 17.67 -20.54
CA SER A 157 15.06 17.74 -21.97
C SER A 157 16.16 18.47 -22.73
N ALA A 158 16.73 19.52 -22.14
CA ALA A 158 17.83 20.29 -22.74
C ALA A 158 19.17 19.55 -22.68
N CYS A 159 19.47 18.90 -21.55
CA CYS A 159 20.73 18.19 -21.36
C CYS A 159 20.80 16.84 -22.09
N TYR A 160 19.66 16.16 -22.29
CA TYR A 160 19.62 14.80 -22.84
C TYR A 160 18.66 14.71 -24.04
N PRO A 161 18.97 15.37 -25.18
CA PRO A 161 18.05 15.47 -26.33
C PRO A 161 17.66 14.12 -26.93
N ASN A 162 18.57 13.14 -26.93
CA ASN A 162 18.30 11.78 -27.43
C ASN A 162 17.32 10.99 -26.55
N PHE A 163 17.23 11.34 -25.27
CA PHE A 163 16.30 10.75 -24.31
C PHE A 163 14.95 11.50 -24.27
N ASN A 164 14.92 12.74 -24.74
CA ASN A 164 13.79 13.65 -24.62
C ASN A 164 12.47 13.09 -25.14
N THR A 165 12.49 12.41 -26.30
CA THR A 165 11.28 11.82 -26.89
C THR A 165 10.65 10.79 -25.95
N TYR A 166 11.44 9.87 -25.39
CA TYR A 166 10.95 8.89 -24.41
C TYR A 166 10.52 9.57 -23.11
N PHE A 167 11.33 10.52 -22.63
CA PHE A 167 11.05 11.26 -21.41
C PHE A 167 9.69 11.97 -21.45
N GLN A 168 9.44 12.77 -22.48
CA GLN A 168 8.21 13.57 -22.60
C GLN A 168 6.99 12.71 -22.92
N SER A 169 7.10 11.71 -23.80
CA SER A 169 5.96 10.92 -24.24
C SER A 169 5.52 9.82 -23.28
N ARG A 170 6.43 9.31 -22.44
CA ARG A 170 6.17 8.15 -21.57
C ARG A 170 6.44 8.45 -20.10
N LEU A 171 7.62 8.98 -19.77
CA LEU A 171 8.11 8.97 -18.39
C LEU A 171 7.54 10.11 -17.54
N LYS A 172 7.55 11.35 -18.07
CA LYS A 172 7.19 12.57 -17.32
C LYS A 172 5.81 12.47 -16.69
N GLU A 173 4.80 12.16 -17.50
CA GLU A 173 3.41 12.06 -17.04
C GLU A 173 3.25 10.93 -16.01
N ARG A 174 3.89 9.77 -16.22
CA ARG A 174 3.85 8.64 -15.28
C ARG A 174 4.47 8.96 -13.93
N LEU A 175 5.61 9.65 -13.92
CA LEU A 175 6.24 10.10 -12.67
C LEU A 175 5.35 11.09 -11.94
N TYR A 176 4.73 12.01 -12.66
CA TYR A 176 3.81 12.94 -12.03
C TYR A 176 2.57 12.22 -11.45
N GLU A 177 1.83 11.49 -12.28
CA GLU A 177 0.53 10.92 -11.91
C GLU A 177 0.63 9.81 -10.86
N TYR A 178 1.67 8.98 -10.89
CA TYR A 178 1.74 7.78 -10.06
C TYR A 178 2.85 7.78 -9.00
N VAL A 179 3.72 8.80 -8.98
CA VAL A 179 4.78 8.93 -7.96
C VAL A 179 4.60 10.23 -7.19
N LEU A 180 4.67 11.38 -7.87
CA LEU A 180 4.71 12.69 -7.22
C LEU A 180 3.35 13.13 -6.68
N LYS A 181 2.30 13.04 -7.49
CA LYS A 181 0.95 13.43 -7.08
C LYS A 181 0.47 12.59 -5.88
N PRO A 182 0.61 11.25 -5.85
CA PRO A 182 0.32 10.48 -4.66
C PRO A 182 1.22 10.86 -3.49
N ARG A 183 2.54 11.02 -3.67
CA ARG A 183 3.46 11.44 -2.60
C ARG A 183 3.00 12.76 -1.95
N ASN A 184 2.62 13.76 -2.74
CA ASN A 184 2.23 15.09 -2.25
C ASN A 184 0.86 15.07 -1.57
N GLN A 185 -0.07 14.24 -2.05
CA GLN A 185 -1.36 14.01 -1.39
C GLN A 185 -1.22 13.25 -0.07
N LEU A 186 -0.18 12.43 0.02
CA LEU A 186 0.06 11.51 1.12
C LEU A 186 1.22 12.01 1.96
N GLN A 187 0.93 12.94 2.88
CA GLN A 187 1.86 13.30 3.95
C GLN A 187 2.46 12.00 4.53
N HIS A 188 3.78 11.88 4.45
CA HIS A 188 4.60 10.75 4.94
C HIS A 188 4.67 9.47 4.08
N VAL A 189 4.34 9.52 2.79
CA VAL A 189 4.68 8.40 1.90
C VAL A 189 6.00 8.71 1.19
N ASP A 190 7.06 8.04 1.63
CA ASP A 190 8.31 7.98 0.89
C ASP A 190 8.09 7.31 -0.48
N LEU A 191 9.09 7.41 -1.35
CA LEU A 191 9.08 6.76 -2.65
C LEU A 191 8.74 5.28 -2.50
N TRP A 192 7.59 4.88 -3.05
CA TRP A 192 7.13 3.51 -2.91
C TRP A 192 8.04 2.56 -3.67
N THR A 193 8.37 1.44 -3.03
CA THR A 193 9.15 0.34 -3.61
C THR A 193 8.44 -0.98 -3.36
N ASN A 194 8.54 -1.89 -4.33
CA ASN A 194 7.95 -3.23 -4.25
C ASN A 194 8.88 -4.26 -3.57
N ASN A 195 9.93 -3.80 -2.86
CA ASN A 195 10.97 -4.66 -2.29
C ASN A 195 10.41 -5.77 -1.38
N ASN A 196 9.33 -5.49 -0.65
CA ASN A 196 8.71 -6.49 0.23
C ASN A 196 8.08 -7.63 -0.57
N CYS A 197 7.36 -7.33 -1.64
CA CYS A 197 6.79 -8.36 -2.51
C CYS A 197 7.90 -9.07 -3.28
N GLU A 198 8.91 -8.36 -3.80
CA GLU A 198 10.08 -8.98 -4.45
C GLU A 198 10.80 -9.97 -3.52
N SER A 199 10.96 -9.62 -2.25
CA SER A 199 11.57 -10.49 -1.24
C SER A 199 10.72 -11.74 -0.99
N ILE A 200 9.41 -11.60 -0.84
CA ILE A 200 8.50 -12.74 -0.64
C ILE A 200 8.48 -13.62 -1.90
N ASN A 201 8.43 -13.01 -3.09
CA ASN A 201 8.50 -13.71 -4.37
C ASN A 201 9.80 -14.52 -4.47
N HIS A 202 10.93 -13.95 -4.03
CA HIS A 202 12.20 -14.67 -4.00
C HIS A 202 12.16 -15.88 -3.05
N VAL A 203 11.65 -15.69 -1.82
CA VAL A 203 11.47 -16.80 -0.85
C VAL A 203 10.59 -17.89 -1.46
N PHE A 204 9.48 -17.50 -2.09
CA PHE A 204 8.55 -18.42 -2.72
C PHE A 204 9.17 -19.19 -3.89
N LYS A 205 9.82 -18.47 -4.82
CA LYS A 205 10.53 -19.07 -5.97
C LYS A 205 11.62 -20.03 -5.52
N THR A 206 12.33 -19.70 -4.44
CA THR A 206 13.32 -20.58 -3.81
C THR A 206 12.66 -21.85 -3.25
N ALA A 207 11.52 -21.72 -2.56
CA ALA A 207 10.80 -22.86 -1.98
C ALA A 207 10.32 -23.88 -3.04
N ILE A 208 9.94 -23.41 -4.23
CA ILE A 208 9.55 -24.27 -5.36
C ILE A 208 10.73 -24.63 -6.30
N ASN A 209 11.97 -24.29 -5.93
CA ASN A 209 13.16 -24.47 -6.75
C ASN A 209 13.02 -23.92 -8.18
N TRP A 210 12.29 -22.81 -8.33
CA TRP A 210 12.02 -22.16 -9.62
C TRP A 210 11.32 -23.05 -10.65
N LYS A 211 10.66 -24.13 -10.21
CA LYS A 211 9.93 -25.05 -11.08
C LYS A 211 8.44 -24.73 -11.09
N PRO A 212 7.76 -24.84 -12.25
CA PRO A 212 6.30 -24.82 -12.29
C PRO A 212 5.72 -25.86 -11.33
N GLN A 213 4.61 -25.51 -10.67
CA GLN A 213 3.87 -26.40 -9.78
C GLN A 213 2.43 -26.49 -10.27
N SER A 214 1.77 -27.61 -9.99
CA SER A 214 0.32 -27.67 -10.14
C SER A 214 -0.34 -26.70 -9.14
N LEU A 215 -1.53 -26.19 -9.45
CA LEU A 215 -2.23 -25.26 -8.55
C LEU A 215 -2.40 -25.82 -7.11
N PRO A 216 -2.74 -27.11 -6.89
CA PRO A 216 -2.81 -27.67 -5.53
C PRO A 216 -1.46 -27.66 -4.79
N GLU A 217 -0.37 -27.99 -5.47
CA GLU A 217 0.99 -27.96 -4.88
C GLU A 217 1.42 -26.53 -4.57
N LEU A 218 1.08 -25.58 -5.44
CA LEU A 218 1.31 -24.15 -5.26
C LEU A 218 0.61 -23.65 -3.99
N VAL A 219 -0.69 -23.92 -3.86
CA VAL A 219 -1.50 -23.56 -2.69
C VAL A 219 -0.93 -24.17 -1.41
N LYS A 220 -0.55 -25.45 -1.46
CA LYS A 220 0.07 -26.14 -0.32
C LYS A 220 1.39 -25.48 0.08
N THR A 221 2.26 -25.18 -0.88
CA THR A 221 3.56 -24.55 -0.62
C THR A 221 3.40 -23.15 -0.02
N LEU A 222 2.49 -22.33 -0.55
CA LEU A 222 2.18 -21.01 -0.01
C LEU A 222 1.69 -21.11 1.45
N HIS A 223 0.75 -22.02 1.70
CA HIS A 223 0.24 -22.25 3.04
C HIS A 223 1.34 -22.72 4.03
N ASP A 224 2.26 -23.58 3.58
CA ASP A 224 3.36 -24.07 4.40
C ASP A 224 4.38 -22.94 4.70
N LEU A 225 4.67 -22.07 3.73
CA LEU A 225 5.49 -20.87 3.95
C LEU A 225 4.85 -19.92 4.96
N VAL A 226 3.55 -19.62 4.80
CA VAL A 226 2.82 -18.78 5.74
C VAL A 226 2.86 -19.38 7.15
N LYS A 227 2.69 -20.70 7.28
CA LYS A 227 2.82 -21.39 8.58
C LYS A 227 4.21 -21.25 9.19
N LEU A 228 5.27 -21.36 8.39
CA LEU A 228 6.65 -21.19 8.84
C LEU A 228 6.91 -19.75 9.31
N GLU A 229 6.47 -18.75 8.55
CA GLU A 229 6.54 -17.33 8.92
C GLU A 229 5.83 -17.07 10.26
N PHE A 230 4.59 -17.58 10.41
CA PHE A 230 3.89 -17.46 11.69
C PHE A 230 4.64 -18.15 12.82
N ALA A 231 5.20 -19.34 12.60
CA ALA A 231 5.99 -20.03 13.60
C ALA A 231 7.20 -19.18 14.03
N ASP A 232 7.89 -18.53 13.10
CA ASP A 232 9.05 -17.67 13.37
C ASP A 232 8.68 -16.40 14.12
N LEU A 233 7.55 -15.79 13.78
CA LEU A 233 6.97 -14.70 14.55
C LEU A 233 6.65 -15.13 15.99
N ARG A 234 6.15 -16.36 16.20
CA ARG A 234 5.95 -16.88 17.56
C ARG A 234 7.26 -17.03 18.30
N ARG A 235 8.32 -17.51 17.64
CA ARG A 235 9.66 -17.67 18.22
C ARG A 235 10.25 -16.33 18.67
N ALA A 236 10.01 -15.26 17.90
CA ALA A 236 10.47 -13.92 18.24
C ALA A 236 9.93 -13.42 19.59
N LEU A 237 8.71 -13.81 20.01
CA LEU A 237 8.14 -13.43 21.31
C LEU A 237 8.98 -13.89 22.49
N TYR A 238 9.77 -14.95 22.34
CA TYR A 238 10.64 -15.45 23.41
C TYR A 238 12.12 -15.46 23.01
N SER A 239 12.50 -14.53 22.14
CA SER A 239 13.89 -14.28 21.73
C SER A 239 14.55 -15.47 21.04
N GLN A 240 13.80 -16.18 20.20
CA GLN A 240 14.28 -17.32 19.42
C GLN A 240 13.96 -17.13 17.93
N GLY A 241 14.68 -17.84 17.06
CA GLY A 241 14.52 -17.74 15.62
C GLY A 241 15.24 -16.53 15.01
N ASN A 242 14.96 -16.26 13.74
CA ASN A 242 15.65 -15.22 12.96
C ASN A 242 15.00 -13.83 13.11
N ASN A 243 13.76 -13.78 13.61
CA ASN A 243 12.98 -12.55 13.72
C ASN A 243 13.17 -11.90 15.09
N LEU A 244 13.22 -10.56 15.10
CA LEU A 244 13.32 -9.75 16.31
C LEU A 244 12.06 -8.90 16.47
N LEU A 245 11.61 -8.74 17.72
CA LEU A 245 10.54 -7.81 18.03
C LEU A 245 11.02 -6.37 17.89
N PHE A 246 10.24 -5.57 17.17
CA PHE A 246 10.46 -4.13 17.12
C PHE A 246 10.33 -3.51 18.52
N GLY A 247 11.02 -2.39 18.77
CA GLY A 247 11.09 -1.75 20.10
C GLY A 247 9.72 -1.54 20.76
N TYR A 248 8.73 -1.10 19.98
CA TYR A 248 7.35 -0.90 20.44
C TYR A 248 6.66 -2.18 20.93
N PHE A 249 7.05 -3.35 20.41
CA PHE A 249 6.49 -4.65 20.79
C PHE A 249 7.29 -5.38 21.87
N LYS A 250 8.43 -4.83 22.35
CA LYS A 250 9.26 -5.48 23.37
C LYS A 250 8.50 -5.79 24.67
N ARG A 251 7.46 -5.02 25.01
CA ARG A 251 6.60 -5.32 26.17
C ARG A 251 5.85 -6.66 26.08
N HIS A 252 5.69 -7.20 24.87
CA HIS A 252 5.09 -8.51 24.62
C HIS A 252 6.13 -9.64 24.62
N GLN A 253 7.42 -9.30 24.77
CA GLN A 253 8.50 -10.27 24.85
C GLN A 253 8.42 -11.03 26.18
N LEU A 254 8.50 -12.34 26.09
CA LEU A 254 8.53 -13.26 27.22
C LEU A 254 9.94 -13.80 27.39
N LEU A 255 10.32 -14.04 28.65
CA LEU A 255 11.48 -14.88 28.91
C LEU A 255 11.20 -16.29 28.39
N TYR A 256 12.21 -16.94 27.83
CA TYR A 256 12.07 -18.31 27.31
C TYR A 256 11.55 -19.30 28.36
N GLN A 257 11.99 -19.16 29.61
CA GLN A 257 11.50 -19.98 30.72
C GLN A 257 9.99 -19.79 30.97
N CYS A 258 9.49 -18.54 30.90
CA CYS A 258 8.06 -18.24 31.00
C CYS A 258 7.26 -18.78 29.81
N TRP A 259 7.89 -19.01 28.65
CA TRP A 259 7.25 -19.64 27.51
C TRP A 259 7.10 -21.16 27.71
N LEU A 260 8.13 -21.81 28.26
CA LEU A 260 8.11 -23.26 28.51
C LEU A 260 7.01 -23.67 29.49
N THR A 261 6.71 -22.84 30.49
CA THR A 261 5.67 -23.13 31.49
C THR A 261 4.25 -22.93 30.98
N LYS A 262 4.05 -22.34 29.80
CA LYS A 262 2.71 -22.10 29.24
C LYS A 262 2.14 -23.33 28.55
N THR A 263 0.85 -23.58 28.79
CA THR A 263 0.06 -24.57 28.05
C THR A 263 -0.12 -24.15 26.59
N PRO A 264 -0.46 -25.07 25.66
CA PRO A 264 -0.76 -24.74 24.27
C PRO A 264 -1.83 -23.64 24.13
N ASP A 265 -2.91 -23.69 24.92
CA ASP A 265 -3.99 -22.70 24.88
C ASP A 265 -3.53 -21.32 25.35
N GLN A 266 -2.70 -21.26 26.40
CA GLN A 266 -2.11 -20.01 26.87
C GLN A 266 -1.16 -19.41 25.83
N LYS A 267 -0.40 -20.26 25.12
CA LYS A 267 0.44 -19.83 24.00
C LYS A 267 -0.42 -19.25 22.88
N ILE A 268 -1.53 -19.90 22.51
CA ILE A 268 -2.46 -19.42 21.48
C ILE A 268 -3.11 -18.09 21.89
N ALA A 269 -3.51 -17.94 23.17
CA ALA A 269 -4.17 -16.75 23.66
C ALA A 269 -3.29 -15.49 23.57
N LEU A 270 -1.96 -15.62 23.67
CA LEU A 270 -1.02 -14.51 23.50
C LEU A 270 -1.04 -13.88 22.10
N PHE A 271 -1.59 -14.57 21.09
CA PHE A 271 -1.67 -14.06 19.71
C PHE A 271 -3.05 -13.52 19.34
N LYS A 272 -4.04 -13.61 20.24
CA LYS A 272 -5.40 -13.13 20.01
C LYS A 272 -5.64 -11.70 20.54
N ASN A 273 -4.73 -11.17 21.33
CA ASN A 273 -4.79 -9.87 22.01
C ASN A 273 -3.79 -8.89 21.41
#